data_AF-A0A229USB0-F1
#
_entry.id   AF-A0A229USB0-F1
#
_cell.length_a   1.000
_cell.length_b   1.000
_cell.length_c   1.000
_cell.angle_alpha   90.00
_cell.angle_beta   90.00
_cell.angle_gamma   90.00
#
_symmetry.space_group_name_H-M   'P 1'
#
loop_
_entity.id
_entity.type
_entity.pdbx_description
1 polymer ?
#
loop_
_entity_poly.entity_id
_entity_poly.type
_entity_poly.pdbx_seq_one_letter_code
_entity_poly.pdbx_strand_id
1 'polypeptide(L)'
;MEQSNNFFDAYLTEIINDLDSYTRLTLLGMMFMNNKLAEGESEPYFRQLKPFLQKEKNNNYSYIYNLATIRLWGILEALVDDFIIHLLENEERVKSEEQIKKINGPLIEFYNMDKNEQSIYLLDCLKQNQKAGMKTGVGRFESILSCVGHGGFIDDHVKNAIFEHSQIRNVLVHKNGKADSRILSNCPWLNLNLGQEVNVTEEQFNKYRLSISWYILEIMNRANKYQGSTIDNTLQELQEKALTSFRTLN
;
A
#
# COMPACT_ATOMS: atom_id res chain seq x y z
N MET A 1 -9.18 25.95 -9.34
CA MET A 1 -8.06 25.88 -8.36
C MET A 1 -8.55 25.52 -6.97
N GLU A 2 -9.59 26.15 -6.39
CA GLU A 2 -10.11 25.75 -5.05
C GLU A 2 -10.71 24.33 -4.96
N GLN A 3 -11.23 23.76 -6.06
CA GLN A 3 -11.87 22.44 -6.03
C GLN A 3 -10.89 21.24 -5.99
N SER A 4 -9.64 21.35 -6.46
CA SER A 4 -8.71 20.20 -6.43
C SER A 4 -8.07 19.98 -5.05
N ASN A 5 -7.86 21.04 -4.26
CA ASN A 5 -7.43 20.91 -2.85
C ASN A 5 -8.45 20.11 -2.03
N ASN A 6 -9.75 20.33 -2.24
CA ASN A 6 -10.79 19.65 -1.47
C ASN A 6 -10.92 18.14 -1.82
N PHE A 7 -10.62 17.75 -3.06
CA PHE A 7 -10.69 16.33 -3.44
C PHE A 7 -9.62 15.50 -2.73
N PHE A 8 -8.36 15.93 -2.80
CA PHE A 8 -7.27 15.17 -2.19
C PHE A 8 -7.41 15.12 -0.68
N ASP A 9 -7.76 16.23 -0.04
CA ASP A 9 -7.97 16.25 1.40
C ASP A 9 -9.09 15.30 1.83
N ALA A 10 -10.24 15.31 1.12
CA ALA A 10 -11.37 14.43 1.44
C ALA A 10 -11.09 12.95 1.12
N TYR A 11 -10.57 12.65 -0.07
CA TYR A 11 -10.28 11.29 -0.52
C TYR A 11 -9.18 10.63 0.31
N LEU A 12 -8.14 11.38 0.65
CA LEU A 12 -7.06 10.88 1.48
C LEU A 12 -7.45 10.81 2.94
N THR A 13 -8.32 11.70 3.42
CA THR A 13 -8.96 11.53 4.74
C THR A 13 -9.77 10.24 4.78
N GLU A 14 -10.51 9.92 3.72
CA GLU A 14 -11.21 8.64 3.58
C GLU A 14 -10.24 7.45 3.60
N ILE A 15 -9.18 7.47 2.79
CA ILE A 15 -8.19 6.37 2.78
C ILE A 15 -7.44 6.24 4.12
N ILE A 16 -7.07 7.35 4.76
CA ILE A 16 -6.41 7.33 6.07
C ILE A 16 -7.37 6.81 7.14
N ASN A 17 -8.64 7.22 7.10
CA ASN A 17 -9.68 6.70 7.99
C ASN A 17 -9.94 5.23 7.74
N ASP A 18 -9.93 4.77 6.49
CA ASP A 18 -10.04 3.37 6.11
C ASP A 18 -8.85 2.57 6.63
N LEU A 19 -7.64 3.11 6.50
CA LEU A 19 -6.42 2.50 7.01
C LEU A 19 -6.47 2.37 8.55
N ASP A 20 -6.91 3.41 9.26
CA ASP A 20 -7.09 3.37 10.72
C ASP A 20 -8.21 2.40 11.12
N SER A 21 -9.37 2.49 10.47
CA SER A 21 -10.53 1.62 10.72
C SER A 21 -10.17 0.15 10.48
N TYR A 22 -9.41 -0.13 9.43
CA TYR A 22 -8.92 -1.46 9.10
C TYR A 22 -7.91 -1.97 10.14
N THR A 23 -7.01 -1.10 10.59
CA THR A 23 -6.05 -1.42 11.66
C THR A 23 -6.79 -1.74 12.96
N ARG A 24 -7.79 -0.93 13.33
CA ARG A 24 -8.65 -1.17 14.49
C ARG A 24 -9.43 -2.46 14.36
N LEU A 25 -10.00 -2.76 13.19
CA LEU A 25 -10.71 -4.01 12.96
C LEU A 25 -9.79 -5.22 13.13
N THR A 26 -8.56 -5.13 12.65
CA THR A 26 -7.53 -6.16 12.85
C THR A 26 -7.24 -6.38 14.34
N LEU A 27 -7.04 -5.30 15.10
CA LEU A 27 -6.84 -5.37 16.55
C LEU A 27 -8.06 -5.92 17.29
N LEU A 28 -9.26 -5.47 16.96
CA LEU A 28 -10.52 -5.94 17.55
C LEU A 28 -10.77 -7.42 17.24
N GLY A 29 -10.44 -7.87 16.02
CA GLY A 29 -10.49 -9.28 15.66
C GLY A 29 -9.56 -10.13 16.53
N MET A 30 -8.33 -9.66 16.77
CA MET A 30 -7.40 -10.30 17.69
C MET A 30 -7.93 -10.33 19.13
N MET A 31 -8.46 -9.21 19.64
CA MET A 31 -9.06 -9.14 20.98
C MET A 31 -10.26 -10.08 21.12
N PHE A 32 -11.11 -10.15 20.10
CA PHE A 32 -12.24 -11.08 20.05
C PHE A 32 -11.77 -12.53 20.11
N MET A 33 -10.75 -12.92 19.33
CA MET A 33 -10.18 -14.27 19.37
C MET A 33 -9.64 -14.62 20.77
N ASN A 34 -8.94 -13.68 21.42
CA ASN A 34 -8.46 -13.85 22.79
C ASN A 34 -9.60 -14.07 23.80
N ASN A 35 -10.64 -13.23 23.75
CA ASN A 35 -11.79 -13.33 24.65
C ASN A 35 -12.52 -14.66 24.46
N LYS A 36 -12.73 -15.11 23.21
CA LYS A 36 -13.39 -16.39 22.93
C LYS A 36 -12.59 -17.60 23.34
N LEU A 37 -11.26 -17.55 23.29
CA LEU A 37 -10.43 -18.60 23.87
C LEU A 37 -10.56 -18.67 25.41
N ALA A 38 -10.82 -17.55 26.08
CA ALA A 38 -10.97 -17.48 27.53
C ALA A 38 -12.35 -17.89 28.04
N GLU A 39 -13.43 -17.64 27.29
CA GLU A 39 -14.83 -17.85 27.72
C GLU A 39 -15.27 -19.33 27.83
N GLY A 40 -14.49 -20.29 27.31
CA GLY A 40 -14.81 -21.72 27.43
C GLY A 40 -15.96 -22.22 26.52
N GLU A 41 -16.13 -23.55 26.45
CA GLU A 41 -16.80 -24.31 25.37
C GLU A 41 -18.35 -24.31 25.39
N SER A 42 -18.99 -23.20 25.76
CA SER A 42 -20.45 -23.16 25.90
C SER A 42 -21.20 -23.31 24.57
N GLU A 43 -20.64 -22.87 23.43
CA GLU A 43 -21.28 -23.08 22.12
C GLU A 43 -20.60 -24.16 21.25
N PRO A 44 -21.38 -25.05 20.61
CA PRO A 44 -20.87 -26.12 19.73
C PRO A 44 -19.98 -25.62 18.59
N TYR A 45 -20.28 -24.44 18.04
CA TYR A 45 -19.51 -23.82 16.96
C TYR A 45 -18.07 -23.47 17.40
N PHE A 46 -17.88 -22.99 18.63
CA PHE A 46 -16.56 -22.67 19.15
C PHE A 46 -15.67 -23.90 19.35
N ARG A 47 -16.24 -25.09 19.62
CA ARG A 47 -15.45 -26.32 19.71
C ARG A 47 -14.75 -26.66 18.39
N GLN A 48 -15.39 -26.39 17.26
CA GLN A 48 -14.82 -26.63 15.94
C GLN A 48 -13.73 -25.61 15.59
N LEU A 49 -13.86 -24.36 16.07
CA LEU A 49 -12.90 -23.29 15.82
C LEU A 49 -11.71 -23.27 16.79
N LYS A 50 -11.85 -23.87 17.98
CA LYS A 50 -10.82 -23.85 19.03
C LYS A 50 -9.43 -24.31 18.55
N PRO A 51 -9.27 -25.39 17.74
CA PRO A 51 -7.97 -25.77 17.21
C PRO A 51 -7.34 -24.68 16.33
N PHE A 52 -8.15 -24.02 15.50
CA PHE A 52 -7.70 -22.90 14.67
C PHE A 52 -7.30 -21.70 15.52
N LEU A 53 -8.13 -21.29 16.48
CA LEU A 53 -7.84 -20.17 17.37
C LEU A 53 -6.58 -20.40 18.21
N GLN A 54 -6.35 -21.63 18.67
CA GLN A 54 -5.13 -21.98 19.39
C GLN A 54 -3.89 -21.96 18.47
N LYS A 55 -4.02 -22.45 17.22
CA LYS A 55 -2.96 -22.32 16.20
C LYS A 55 -2.63 -20.84 15.97
N GLU A 56 -3.64 -19.99 15.81
CA GLU A 56 -3.44 -18.56 15.61
C GLU A 56 -2.77 -17.90 16.80
N LYS A 57 -3.21 -18.18 18.03
CA LYS A 57 -2.55 -17.67 19.23
C LYS A 57 -1.08 -18.09 19.30
N ASN A 58 -0.77 -19.36 18.97
CA ASN A 58 0.60 -19.86 18.93
C ASN A 58 1.44 -19.22 17.82
N ASN A 59 0.80 -18.76 16.75
CA ASN A 59 1.43 -18.09 15.60
C ASN A 59 1.29 -16.56 15.67
N ASN A 60 1.08 -15.96 16.85
CA ASN A 60 0.91 -14.52 17.03
C ASN A 60 -0.14 -13.90 16.10
N TYR A 61 -1.25 -14.60 15.88
CA TYR A 61 -2.37 -14.19 15.03
C TYR A 61 -1.97 -13.95 13.56
N SER A 62 -1.00 -14.71 13.07
CA SER A 62 -0.46 -14.57 11.71
C SER A 62 -1.51 -14.54 10.60
N TYR A 63 -2.63 -15.24 10.73
CA TYR A 63 -3.67 -15.25 9.71
C TYR A 63 -4.29 -13.86 9.52
N ILE A 64 -4.63 -13.17 10.61
CA ILE A 64 -5.23 -11.83 10.50
C ILE A 64 -4.20 -10.82 9.98
N TYR A 65 -2.95 -10.93 10.42
CA TYR A 65 -1.87 -10.07 9.93
C TYR A 65 -1.49 -10.34 8.47
N ASN A 66 -1.59 -11.58 8.01
CA ASN A 66 -1.40 -11.95 6.61
C ASN A 66 -2.49 -11.28 5.74
N LEU A 67 -3.76 -11.39 6.14
CA LEU A 67 -4.86 -10.71 5.45
C LEU A 67 -4.69 -9.19 5.47
N ALA A 68 -4.26 -8.65 6.62
CA ALA A 68 -3.99 -7.24 6.79
C ALA A 68 -2.87 -6.70 5.92
N THR A 69 -1.81 -7.49 5.79
CA THR A 69 -0.69 -7.19 4.90
C THR A 69 -1.14 -7.17 3.44
N ILE A 70 -2.00 -8.09 3.01
CA ILE A 70 -2.54 -8.10 1.64
C ILE A 70 -3.41 -6.87 1.39
N ARG A 71 -4.34 -6.56 2.30
CA ARG A 71 -5.24 -5.40 2.16
C ARG A 71 -4.47 -4.09 2.14
N LEU A 72 -3.48 -3.95 3.03
CA LEU A 72 -2.63 -2.76 3.11
C LEU A 72 -1.91 -2.47 1.78
N TRP A 73 -1.43 -3.51 1.10
CA TRP A 73 -0.85 -3.35 -0.24
C TRP A 73 -1.90 -2.90 -1.27
N GLY A 74 -3.10 -3.49 -1.25
CA GLY A 74 -4.20 -3.10 -2.13
C GLY A 74 -4.63 -1.64 -1.95
N ILE A 75 -4.63 -1.13 -0.71
CA ILE A 75 -4.88 0.28 -0.42
C ILE A 75 -3.83 1.16 -1.09
N LEU A 76 -2.54 0.79 -0.98
CA LEU A 76 -1.47 1.54 -1.63
C LEU A 76 -1.58 1.52 -3.16
N GLU A 77 -1.92 0.37 -3.77
CA GLU A 77 -2.13 0.27 -5.22
C GLU A 77 -3.27 1.18 -5.67
N ALA A 78 -4.43 1.12 -5.01
CA ALA A 78 -5.58 1.97 -5.32
C ALA A 78 -5.22 3.46 -5.18
N LEU A 79 -4.64 3.85 -4.04
CA LEU A 79 -4.26 5.24 -3.78
C LEU A 79 -3.38 5.82 -4.88
N VAL A 80 -2.34 5.10 -5.31
CA VAL A 80 -1.43 5.61 -6.36
C VAL A 80 -2.13 5.71 -7.71
N ASP A 81 -2.98 4.73 -8.04
CA ASP A 81 -3.74 4.74 -9.29
C ASP A 81 -4.73 5.91 -9.32
N ASP A 82 -5.53 6.07 -8.27
CA ASP A 82 -6.52 7.13 -8.15
C ASP A 82 -5.87 8.52 -8.11
N PHE A 83 -4.72 8.64 -7.44
CA PHE A 83 -3.92 9.86 -7.44
C PHE A 83 -3.50 10.25 -8.86
N ILE A 84 -2.98 9.30 -9.65
CA ILE A 84 -2.55 9.58 -11.02
C ILE A 84 -3.75 9.86 -11.93
N ILE A 85 -4.85 9.12 -11.79
CA ILE A 85 -6.09 9.36 -12.55
C ILE A 85 -6.57 10.79 -12.28
N HIS A 86 -6.65 11.21 -11.02
CA HIS A 86 -7.06 12.57 -10.68
C HIS A 86 -6.16 13.62 -11.33
N LEU A 87 -4.84 13.43 -11.28
CA LEU A 87 -3.89 14.34 -11.92
C LEU A 87 -4.09 14.41 -13.44
N LEU A 88 -4.26 13.27 -14.09
CA LEU A 88 -4.51 13.20 -15.53
C LEU A 88 -5.84 13.86 -15.91
N GLU A 89 -6.85 13.78 -15.07
CA GLU A 89 -8.13 14.43 -15.31
C GLU A 89 -8.05 15.95 -15.15
N ASN A 90 -7.36 16.43 -14.12
CA ASN A 90 -7.56 17.79 -13.61
C ASN A 90 -6.36 18.73 -13.79
N GLU A 91 -5.16 18.21 -14.05
CA GLU A 91 -3.93 19.01 -14.15
C GLU A 91 -3.42 19.07 -15.60
N GLU A 92 -3.66 20.17 -16.31
CA GLU A 92 -3.20 20.35 -17.70
C GLU A 92 -1.67 20.25 -17.85
N ARG A 93 -0.93 20.66 -16.81
CA ARG A 93 0.53 20.55 -16.79
C ARG A 93 0.99 19.10 -16.89
N VAL A 94 0.28 18.17 -16.25
CA VAL A 94 0.59 16.73 -16.31
C VAL A 94 0.43 16.20 -17.72
N LYS A 95 -0.63 16.63 -18.44
CA LYS A 95 -0.83 16.27 -19.86
C LYS A 95 0.28 16.77 -20.78
N SER A 96 1.03 17.77 -20.33
CA SER A 96 2.16 18.33 -21.07
C SER A 96 3.48 17.60 -20.84
N GLU A 97 3.54 16.65 -19.89
CA GLU A 97 4.73 15.85 -19.60
C GLU A 97 5.14 15.00 -20.81
N GLU A 98 6.47 14.88 -21.03
CA GLU A 98 6.98 14.17 -22.20
C GLU A 98 6.57 12.70 -22.24
N GLN A 99 6.47 12.06 -21.07
CA GLN A 99 6.10 10.65 -20.98
C GLN A 99 4.65 10.42 -21.43
N ILE A 100 3.76 11.40 -21.17
CA ILE A 100 2.37 11.37 -21.61
C ILE A 100 2.29 11.56 -23.13
N LYS A 101 3.04 12.53 -23.67
CA LYS A 101 3.07 12.81 -25.12
C LYS A 101 3.58 11.64 -25.97
N LYS A 102 4.33 10.71 -25.37
CA LYS A 102 4.89 9.53 -26.05
C LYS A 102 3.95 8.31 -26.03
N ILE A 103 2.80 8.40 -25.38
CA ILE A 103 1.81 7.31 -25.36
C ILE A 103 1.22 7.14 -26.76
N ASN A 104 1.24 5.90 -27.25
CA ASN A 104 0.65 5.52 -28.53
C ASN A 104 -0.63 4.71 -28.28
N GLY A 105 -1.65 4.93 -29.09
CA GLY A 105 -2.93 4.25 -28.96
C GLY A 105 -3.91 4.58 -30.10
N PRO A 106 -5.05 3.86 -30.18
CA PRO A 106 -6.09 4.11 -31.16
C PRO A 106 -6.82 5.43 -30.85
N LEU A 107 -6.41 6.51 -31.52
CA LEU A 107 -6.89 7.88 -31.27
C LEU A 107 -8.43 8.00 -31.31
N ILE A 108 -9.09 7.32 -32.24
CA ILE A 108 -10.56 7.38 -32.38
C ILE A 108 -11.26 6.74 -31.19
N GLU A 109 -10.79 5.58 -30.74
CA GLU A 109 -11.35 4.90 -29.56
C GLU A 109 -11.13 5.74 -28.31
N PHE A 110 -9.91 6.26 -28.14
CA PHE A 110 -9.57 7.15 -27.03
C PHE A 110 -10.43 8.43 -27.01
N TYR A 111 -10.62 9.07 -28.17
CA TYR A 111 -11.43 10.29 -28.26
C TYR A 111 -12.91 10.06 -27.90
N ASN A 112 -13.42 8.86 -28.14
CA ASN A 112 -14.80 8.50 -27.84
C ASN A 112 -15.04 8.04 -26.39
N MET A 113 -13.96 7.78 -25.63
CA MET A 113 -14.03 7.51 -24.18
C MET A 113 -14.43 8.78 -23.41
N ASP A 114 -15.11 8.60 -22.28
CA ASP A 114 -15.33 9.72 -21.37
C ASP A 114 -14.03 10.16 -20.66
N LYS A 115 -14.08 11.29 -19.93
CA LYS A 115 -12.89 11.87 -19.29
C LYS A 115 -12.21 10.91 -18.30
N ASN A 116 -12.99 10.10 -17.58
CA ASN A 116 -12.48 9.18 -16.59
C ASN A 116 -11.87 7.94 -17.27
N GLU A 117 -12.58 7.38 -18.25
CA GLU A 117 -12.10 6.29 -19.09
C GLU A 117 -10.80 6.66 -19.82
N GLN A 118 -10.68 7.89 -20.34
CA GLN A 118 -9.45 8.41 -20.93
C GLN A 118 -8.29 8.39 -19.93
N SER A 119 -8.52 8.83 -18.68
CA SER A 119 -7.48 8.90 -17.65
C SER A 119 -7.03 7.51 -17.18
N ILE A 120 -7.97 6.58 -17.05
CA ILE A 120 -7.68 5.16 -16.78
C ILE A 120 -6.85 4.57 -17.92
N TYR A 121 -7.26 4.81 -19.17
CA TYR A 121 -6.54 4.33 -20.35
C TYR A 121 -5.09 4.86 -20.39
N LEU A 122 -4.88 6.14 -20.10
CA LEU A 122 -3.55 6.75 -20.06
C LEU A 122 -2.70 6.15 -18.93
N LEU A 123 -3.27 5.94 -17.74
CA LEU A 123 -2.58 5.27 -16.63
C LEU A 123 -2.14 3.85 -17.02
N ASP A 124 -3.00 3.09 -17.69
CA ASP A 124 -2.66 1.73 -18.14
C ASP A 124 -1.53 1.75 -19.17
N CYS A 125 -1.56 2.69 -20.10
CA CYS A 125 -0.46 2.90 -21.05
C CYS A 125 0.85 3.24 -20.33
N LEU A 126 0.82 4.11 -19.31
CA LEU A 126 1.99 4.43 -18.49
C LEU A 126 2.53 3.20 -17.77
N LYS A 127 1.67 2.42 -17.11
CA LYS A 127 2.07 1.19 -16.41
C LYS A 127 2.74 0.20 -17.35
N GLN A 128 2.22 0.04 -18.57
CA GLN A 128 2.79 -0.82 -19.59
C GLN A 128 4.16 -0.31 -20.07
N ASN A 129 4.24 0.97 -20.47
CA ASN A 129 5.48 1.59 -20.97
C ASN A 129 6.60 1.56 -19.93
N GLN A 130 6.26 1.82 -18.67
CA GLN A 130 7.23 1.79 -17.57
C GLN A 130 7.52 0.39 -17.05
N LYS A 131 6.83 -0.64 -17.57
CA LYS A 131 6.85 -2.01 -17.05
C LYS A 131 6.66 -2.02 -15.53
N ALA A 132 5.76 -1.17 -15.02
CA ALA A 132 5.54 -0.98 -13.58
C ALA A 132 5.19 -2.32 -12.91
N GLY A 133 4.45 -3.18 -13.61
CA GLY A 133 4.13 -4.55 -13.20
C GLY A 133 5.33 -5.43 -12.84
N MET A 134 6.50 -5.17 -13.45
CA MET A 134 7.73 -5.94 -13.27
C MET A 134 8.65 -5.35 -12.18
N LYS A 135 8.38 -4.12 -11.73
CA LYS A 135 9.15 -3.45 -10.68
C LYS A 135 8.65 -3.89 -9.30
N THR A 136 9.54 -3.83 -8.33
CA THR A 136 9.30 -4.29 -6.95
C THR A 136 9.35 -3.14 -5.95
N GLY A 137 8.67 -3.32 -4.81
CA GLY A 137 8.57 -2.29 -3.77
C GLY A 137 8.07 -0.95 -4.32
N VAL A 138 8.62 0.15 -3.81
CA VAL A 138 8.28 1.52 -4.26
C VAL A 138 8.62 1.77 -5.72
N GLY A 139 9.55 1.01 -6.33
CA GLY A 139 9.96 1.22 -7.72
C GLY A 139 8.80 1.04 -8.71
N ARG A 140 7.81 0.22 -8.36
CA ARG A 140 6.56 0.08 -9.12
C ARG A 140 5.80 1.40 -9.18
N PHE A 141 5.57 2.02 -8.03
CA PHE A 141 4.80 3.25 -7.88
C PHE A 141 5.59 4.49 -8.34
N GLU A 142 6.83 4.63 -7.90
CA GLU A 142 7.67 5.78 -8.28
C GLU A 142 7.89 5.84 -9.79
N SER A 143 7.92 4.71 -10.49
CA SER A 143 8.08 4.73 -11.95
C SER A 143 6.93 5.38 -12.71
N ILE A 144 5.70 5.25 -12.19
CA ILE A 144 4.52 5.88 -12.79
C ILE A 144 4.34 7.30 -12.26
N LEU A 145 4.60 7.54 -10.96
CA LEU A 145 4.59 8.88 -10.38
C LEU A 145 5.62 9.82 -11.05
N SER A 146 6.81 9.32 -11.39
CA SER A 146 7.81 10.08 -12.15
C SER A 146 7.31 10.52 -13.53
N CYS A 147 6.41 9.76 -14.17
CA CYS A 147 5.88 10.13 -15.48
C CYS A 147 4.94 11.34 -15.44
N VAL A 148 4.41 11.65 -14.26
CA VAL A 148 3.49 12.77 -14.02
C VAL A 148 4.13 13.87 -13.15
N GLY A 149 5.45 13.82 -12.95
CA GLY A 149 6.19 14.84 -12.19
C GLY A 149 6.10 14.73 -10.66
N HIS A 150 5.57 13.62 -10.12
CA HIS A 150 5.41 13.39 -8.67
C HIS A 150 6.35 12.32 -8.09
N GLY A 151 7.26 11.77 -8.90
CA GLY A 151 8.32 10.90 -8.40
C GLY A 151 9.34 11.68 -7.55
N GLY A 152 10.04 11.00 -6.64
CA GLY A 152 10.98 11.67 -5.76
C GLY A 152 11.70 10.75 -4.79
N PHE A 153 12.46 11.38 -3.89
CA PHE A 153 13.25 10.67 -2.89
C PHE A 153 12.36 9.97 -1.85
N ILE A 154 12.72 8.75 -1.48
CA ILE A 154 12.11 7.95 -0.42
C ILE A 154 13.21 7.55 0.55
N ASP A 155 12.95 7.69 1.86
CA ASP A 155 13.89 7.23 2.89
C ASP A 155 14.18 5.72 2.70
N ASP A 156 15.47 5.35 2.77
CA ASP A 156 15.91 3.99 2.46
C ASP A 156 15.27 2.94 3.38
N HIS A 157 14.99 3.29 4.64
CA HIS A 157 14.31 2.39 5.56
C HIS A 157 12.87 2.09 5.14
N VAL A 158 12.14 3.14 4.71
CA VAL A 158 10.78 3.01 4.17
C VAL A 158 10.78 2.21 2.87
N LYS A 159 11.72 2.52 1.97
CA LYS A 159 11.89 1.81 0.70
C LYS A 159 12.13 0.31 0.92
N ASN A 160 13.00 -0.05 1.87
CA ASN A 160 13.29 -1.44 2.20
C ASN A 160 12.08 -2.15 2.84
N ALA A 161 11.33 -1.49 3.72
CA ALA A 161 10.12 -2.05 4.31
C ALA A 161 9.02 -2.32 3.27
N ILE A 162 8.77 -1.37 2.37
CA ILE A 162 7.79 -1.56 1.27
C ILE A 162 8.28 -2.62 0.29
N PHE A 163 9.58 -2.73 0.05
CA PHE A 163 10.14 -3.82 -0.74
C PHE A 163 9.89 -5.18 -0.09
N GLU A 164 10.21 -5.35 1.19
CA GLU A 164 9.92 -6.58 1.95
C GLU A 164 8.43 -6.92 1.93
N HIS A 165 7.57 -5.93 2.19
CA HIS A 165 6.11 -6.08 2.12
C HIS A 165 5.66 -6.57 0.74
N SER A 166 6.24 -6.04 -0.35
CA SER A 166 5.92 -6.50 -1.71
C SER A 166 6.25 -7.97 -1.93
N GLN A 167 7.34 -8.48 -1.34
CA GLN A 167 7.73 -9.88 -1.43
C GLN A 167 6.81 -10.78 -0.60
N ILE A 168 6.51 -10.37 0.64
CA ILE A 168 5.59 -11.07 1.54
C ILE A 168 4.20 -11.19 0.90
N ARG A 169 3.63 -10.08 0.43
CA ARG A 169 2.33 -10.08 -0.26
C ARG A 169 2.34 -10.99 -1.48
N ASN A 170 3.43 -11.01 -2.25
CA ASN A 170 3.53 -11.91 -3.40
C ASN A 170 3.42 -13.38 -2.99
N VAL A 171 4.13 -13.78 -1.94
CA VAL A 171 4.09 -15.16 -1.42
C VAL A 171 2.73 -15.51 -0.83
N LEU A 172 2.13 -14.61 -0.04
CA LEU A 172 0.82 -14.83 0.56
C LEU A 172 -0.26 -15.04 -0.52
N VAL A 173 -0.28 -14.21 -1.57
CA VAL A 173 -1.32 -14.26 -2.61
C VAL A 173 -1.06 -15.38 -3.64
N HIS A 174 0.18 -15.56 -4.08
CA HIS A 174 0.49 -16.37 -5.28
C HIS A 174 1.18 -17.69 -4.98
N LYS A 175 1.64 -17.90 -3.74
CA LYS A 175 2.38 -19.10 -3.33
C LYS A 175 1.73 -19.83 -2.16
N ASN A 176 0.44 -19.56 -1.91
CA ASN A 176 -0.30 -20.14 -0.79
C ASN A 176 0.42 -19.94 0.57
N GLY A 177 1.06 -18.78 0.72
CA GLY A 177 1.85 -18.46 1.92
C GLY A 177 3.11 -19.32 2.11
N LYS A 178 3.61 -20.00 1.08
CA LYS A 178 4.84 -20.80 1.16
C LYS A 178 6.03 -20.07 0.52
N ALA A 179 7.12 -19.95 1.25
CA ALA A 179 8.33 -19.28 0.80
C ALA A 179 8.92 -19.97 -0.44
N ASP A 180 9.20 -19.19 -1.49
CA ASP A 180 9.83 -19.64 -2.72
C ASP A 180 11.29 -19.14 -2.82
N SER A 181 12.01 -19.56 -3.86
CA SER A 181 13.40 -19.12 -4.06
C SER A 181 13.54 -17.60 -4.24
N ARG A 182 12.48 -16.93 -4.70
CA ARG A 182 12.48 -15.48 -4.92
C ARG A 182 12.50 -14.72 -3.60
N ILE A 183 11.61 -15.02 -2.66
CA ILE A 183 11.61 -14.32 -1.36
C ILE A 183 12.89 -14.61 -0.56
N LEU A 184 13.44 -15.83 -0.66
CA LEU A 184 14.72 -16.18 -0.04
C LEU A 184 15.87 -15.33 -0.59
N SER A 185 15.90 -15.10 -1.90
CA SER A 185 16.93 -14.27 -2.53
C SER A 185 16.73 -12.78 -2.27
N ASN A 186 15.48 -12.31 -2.27
CA ASN A 186 15.17 -10.88 -2.17
C ASN A 186 15.18 -10.39 -0.72
N CYS A 187 14.79 -11.23 0.23
CA CYS A 187 14.68 -10.89 1.64
C CYS A 187 15.44 -11.92 2.51
N PRO A 188 16.77 -12.07 2.35
CA PRO A 188 17.55 -13.07 3.08
C PRO A 188 17.50 -12.87 4.60
N TRP A 189 17.29 -11.62 5.07
CA TRP A 189 17.17 -11.29 6.49
C TRP A 189 15.92 -11.86 7.17
N LEU A 190 14.93 -12.35 6.40
CA LEU A 190 13.77 -13.06 6.96
C LEU A 190 14.12 -14.47 7.44
N ASN A 191 15.30 -15.00 7.10
CA ASN A 191 15.80 -16.32 7.52
C ASN A 191 14.78 -17.47 7.26
N LEU A 192 14.08 -17.41 6.13
CA LEU A 192 13.09 -18.41 5.72
C LEU A 192 13.75 -19.59 4.99
N ASN A 193 13.14 -20.77 5.13
CA ASN A 193 13.49 -21.95 4.35
C ASN A 193 12.55 -22.14 3.15
N LEU A 194 13.01 -22.81 2.08
CA LEU A 194 12.19 -23.12 0.91
C LEU A 194 10.97 -23.97 1.32
N GLY A 195 9.78 -23.55 0.93
CA GLY A 195 8.51 -24.22 1.27
C GLY A 195 7.99 -23.94 2.68
N GLN A 196 8.72 -23.15 3.50
CA GLN A 196 8.28 -22.75 4.83
C GLN A 196 7.02 -21.87 4.75
N GLU A 197 6.11 -22.02 5.71
CA GLU A 197 4.97 -21.11 5.87
C GLU A 197 5.44 -19.72 6.29
N VAL A 198 5.01 -18.70 5.54
CA VAL A 198 5.27 -17.30 5.84
C VAL A 198 4.15 -16.79 6.73
N ASN A 199 4.54 -16.38 7.93
CA ASN A 199 3.64 -15.84 8.95
C ASN A 199 4.07 -14.41 9.26
N VAL A 200 3.18 -13.45 9.02
CA VAL A 200 3.42 -12.05 9.40
C VAL A 200 3.15 -11.88 10.89
N THR A 201 4.12 -11.34 11.61
CA THR A 201 3.95 -10.96 13.02
C THR A 201 3.32 -9.59 13.17
N GLU A 202 2.83 -9.24 14.37
CA GLU A 202 2.35 -7.90 14.69
C GLU A 202 3.42 -6.82 14.42
N GLU A 203 4.68 -7.10 14.77
CA GLU A 203 5.81 -6.21 14.55
C GLU A 203 6.03 -5.94 13.06
N GLN A 204 6.05 -7.00 12.24
CA GLN A 204 6.17 -6.89 10.78
C GLN A 204 4.99 -6.13 10.17
N PHE A 205 3.77 -6.44 10.62
CA PHE A 205 2.58 -5.73 10.15
C PHE A 205 2.66 -4.23 10.48
N ASN A 206 3.06 -3.87 11.71
CA ASN A 206 3.24 -2.48 12.11
C ASN A 206 4.35 -1.77 11.33
N LYS A 207 5.47 -2.46 11.06
CA LYS A 207 6.54 -1.98 10.18
C LYS A 207 5.99 -1.64 8.79
N TYR A 208 5.23 -2.53 8.17
CA TYR A 208 4.63 -2.29 6.85
C TYR A 208 3.61 -1.15 6.89
N ARG A 209 2.72 -1.14 7.88
CA ARG A 209 1.72 -0.09 8.08
C ARG A 209 2.36 1.29 8.18
N LEU A 210 3.34 1.46 9.06
CA LEU A 210 4.04 2.73 9.24
C LEU A 210 4.80 3.16 7.98
N SER A 211 5.46 2.22 7.29
CA SER A 211 6.16 2.54 6.05
C SER A 211 5.21 3.02 4.93
N ILE A 212 4.03 2.42 4.83
CA ILE A 212 3.01 2.82 3.85
C ILE A 212 2.36 4.14 4.24
N SER A 213 2.01 4.35 5.52
CA SER A 213 1.52 5.64 6.01
C SER A 213 2.53 6.76 5.72
N TRP A 214 3.82 6.54 5.98
CA TRP A 214 4.87 7.50 5.64
C TRP A 214 4.89 7.80 4.14
N TYR A 215 4.82 6.76 3.30
CA TYR A 215 4.87 6.93 1.85
C TYR A 215 3.67 7.68 1.29
N ILE A 216 2.47 7.43 1.84
CA ILE A 216 1.26 8.20 1.51
C ILE A 216 1.45 9.67 1.86
N LEU A 217 1.93 9.97 3.07
CA LEU A 217 2.21 11.36 3.50
C LEU A 217 3.28 12.03 2.61
N GLU A 218 4.27 11.27 2.13
CA GLU A 218 5.26 11.79 1.19
C GLU A 218 4.64 12.18 -0.17
N ILE A 219 3.75 11.33 -0.71
CA ILE A 219 3.01 11.65 -1.94
C ILE A 219 2.18 12.93 -1.75
N MET A 220 1.54 13.10 -0.58
CA MET A 220 0.79 14.32 -0.24
C MET A 220 1.68 15.55 -0.20
N ASN A 221 2.83 15.46 0.48
CA ASN A 221 3.79 16.56 0.56
C ASN A 221 4.26 16.98 -0.84
N ARG A 222 4.45 16.02 -1.75
CA ARG A 222 4.80 16.33 -3.15
C ARG A 222 3.64 16.96 -3.91
N ALA A 223 2.40 16.50 -3.70
CA ALA A 223 1.21 17.09 -4.31
C ALA A 223 1.04 18.57 -3.91
N ASN A 224 1.15 18.87 -2.61
CA ASN A 224 1.07 20.23 -2.09
C ASN A 224 2.17 21.13 -2.67
N LYS A 225 3.42 20.63 -2.72
CA LYS A 225 4.54 21.35 -3.34
C LYS A 225 4.31 21.60 -4.83
N TYR A 226 3.75 20.62 -5.54
CA TYR A 226 3.47 20.72 -6.98
C TYR A 226 2.43 21.80 -7.30
N GLN A 227 1.43 21.97 -6.42
CA GLN A 227 0.41 23.02 -6.51
C GLN A 227 0.90 24.42 -6.05
N GLY A 228 2.13 24.52 -5.53
CA GLY A 228 2.68 25.77 -5.01
C GLY A 228 2.13 26.15 -3.63
N SER A 229 1.44 25.24 -2.95
CA SER A 229 0.97 25.42 -1.59
C SER A 229 2.14 25.52 -0.62
N THR A 230 1.98 26.32 0.43
CA THR A 230 2.93 26.33 1.55
C THR A 230 3.03 24.95 2.17
N ILE A 231 4.23 24.60 2.66
CA ILE A 231 4.46 23.35 3.38
C ILE A 231 3.43 23.23 4.50
N ASP A 232 2.69 22.12 4.51
CA ASP A 232 1.83 21.77 5.64
C ASP A 232 2.71 21.18 6.75
N ASN A 233 2.97 22.01 7.76
CA ASN A 233 3.76 21.61 8.93
C ASN A 233 3.13 20.40 9.65
N THR A 234 1.80 20.25 9.60
CA THR A 234 1.11 19.11 10.23
C THR A 234 1.46 17.81 9.52
N LEU A 235 1.44 17.80 8.18
CA LEU A 235 1.80 16.63 7.39
C LEU A 235 3.28 16.28 7.56
N GLN A 236 4.16 17.27 7.62
CA GLN A 236 5.58 17.04 7.92
C GLN A 236 5.78 16.44 9.30
N GLU A 237 5.15 16.98 10.34
CA GLU A 237 5.23 16.42 11.69
C GLU A 237 4.72 14.99 11.76
N LEU A 238 3.61 14.67 11.08
CA LEU A 238 3.08 13.31 11.01
C LEU A 238 4.03 12.37 10.28
N GLN A 239 4.65 12.82 9.20
CA GLN A 239 5.64 12.07 8.45
C GLN A 239 6.89 11.79 9.30
N GLU A 240 7.40 12.79 10.02
CA GLU A 240 8.55 12.65 10.93
C GLU A 240 8.22 11.72 12.11
N LYS A 241 7.03 11.82 12.68
CA LYS A 241 6.53 10.91 13.73
C LYS A 241 6.47 9.47 13.21
N ALA A 242 5.89 9.25 12.03
CA ALA A 242 5.83 7.93 11.41
C ALA A 242 7.23 7.35 11.17
N LEU A 243 8.18 8.17 10.69
CA LEU A 243 9.57 7.75 10.47
C LEU A 243 10.29 7.42 11.78
N THR A 244 10.07 8.23 12.82
CA THR A 244 10.66 8.01 14.15
C THR A 244 10.13 6.72 14.76
N SER A 245 8.80 6.52 14.77
CA SER A 245 8.18 5.28 15.23
C SER A 245 8.66 4.06 14.43
N PHE A 246 8.82 4.20 13.12
CA PHE A 246 9.38 3.14 12.27
C PHE A 246 10.82 2.78 12.68
N ARG A 247 11.67 3.78 12.91
CA ARG A 247 13.07 3.57 13.31
C ARG A 247 13.21 2.96 14.70
N THR A 248 12.24 3.13 15.59
CA THR A 248 12.24 2.48 16.90
C THR A 248 11.78 1.02 16.90
N LEU A 249 11.20 0.55 15.80
CA LEU A 249 10.73 -0.84 15.63
C LEU A 249 11.77 -1.77 14.96
N ASN A 250 12.88 -1.23 14.45
CA ASN A 250 13.98 -2.01 13.86
C ASN A 250 15.24 -1.89 14.72
#